data_AF-A0A6B1CL79-F1
#
_entry.id   AF-A0A6B1CL79-F1
#
_cell.length_a   1.000
_cell.length_b   1.000
_cell.length_c   1.000
_cell.angle_alpha   90.00
_cell.angle_beta   90.00
_cell.angle_gamma   90.00
#
_symmetry.space_group_name_H-M   'P 1'
#
loop_
_entity.id
_entity.type
_entity.pdbx_description
1 polymer ?
#
loop_
_entity_poly.entity_id
_entity_poly.type
_entity_poly.pdbx_seq_one_letter_code
_entity_poly.pdbx_strand_id
1 'polypeptide(L)'
;MADLLDDLRARGLVHDHTDEAALRELLGAGPVVLYCGMDPSADSLHVGHLVGVLVLRRFQDAGHRPLALVGGATGMVGDPS
;
A
#
# COMPACT_ATOMS: atom_id res chain seq x y z
N MET A 1 9.19 0.94 19.91
CA MET A 1 8.61 0.55 18.61
C MET A 1 8.90 1.70 17.67
N ALA A 2 9.53 1.47 16.51
CA ALA A 2 9.69 2.55 15.53
C ALA A 2 8.32 2.93 14.97
N ASP A 3 8.10 4.21 14.69
CA ASP A 3 6.93 4.69 13.97
C ASP A 3 6.84 4.01 12.59
N LEU A 4 5.64 3.61 12.16
CA LEU A 4 5.46 2.85 10.92
C LEU A 4 6.00 3.63 9.72
N LEU A 5 5.75 4.93 9.65
CA LEU A 5 6.20 5.75 8.52
C LEU A 5 7.72 5.88 8.52
N ASP A 6 8.35 5.97 9.69
CA ASP A 6 9.81 5.96 9.82
C ASP A 6 10.43 4.60 9.42
N ASP A 7 9.82 3.46 9.77
CA ASP A 7 10.27 2.13 9.30
C ASP A 7 10.18 2.00 7.78
N LEU A 8 9.08 2.48 7.18
CA LEU A 8 8.91 2.45 5.72
C LEU A 8 9.96 3.33 5.02
N ARG A 9 10.28 4.50 5.57
CA ARG A 9 11.35 5.37 5.04
C ARG A 9 12.73 4.78 5.16
N ALA A 10 13.08 4.25 6.32
CA ALA A 10 14.37 3.61 6.55
C ALA A 10 14.62 2.44 5.58
N ARG A 11 13.55 1.84 5.06
CA ARG A 11 13.59 0.75 4.04
C ARG A 11 13.53 1.25 2.59
N GLY A 12 13.41 2.56 2.36
CA GLY A 12 13.23 3.12 1.03
C GLY A 12 11.89 2.78 0.37
N LEU A 13 10.84 2.54 1.17
CA LEU A 13 9.49 2.17 0.68
C LEU A 13 8.54 3.36 0.53
N VAL A 14 9.03 4.59 0.73
CA VAL A 14 8.27 5.83 0.51
C VAL A 14 8.94 6.59 -0.63
N HIS A 15 8.21 6.73 -1.74
CA HIS A 15 8.64 7.55 -2.87
C HIS A 15 8.04 8.95 -2.78
N ASP A 16 6.70 9.02 -2.79
CA ASP A 16 5.92 10.25 -2.66
C ASP A 16 4.77 10.07 -1.66
N HIS A 17 4.23 11.19 -1.19
CA HIS A 17 3.03 11.25 -0.34
C HIS A 17 2.23 12.52 -0.63
N THR A 18 0.93 12.50 -0.35
CA THR A 18 0.06 13.67 -0.53
C THR A 18 0.31 14.75 0.52
N ASP A 19 0.31 14.37 1.81
CA ASP A 19 0.63 15.21 2.96
C ASP A 19 1.16 14.31 4.08
N GLU A 20 2.43 14.48 4.43
CA GLU A 20 3.08 13.68 5.46
C GLU A 20 2.52 13.95 6.87
N ALA A 21 2.28 15.22 7.20
CA ALA A 21 1.88 15.59 8.55
C ALA A 21 0.49 15.03 8.86
N ALA A 22 -0.44 15.19 7.91
CA ALA A 22 -1.79 14.64 8.01
C ALA A 22 -1.77 13.10 8.04
N LEU A 23 -0.88 12.45 7.26
CA LEU A 23 -0.74 10.99 7.27
C LEU A 23 -0.27 10.48 8.64
N ARG A 24 0.72 11.14 9.25
CA ARG A 24 1.20 10.77 10.60
C ARG A 24 0.11 10.94 11.66
N GLU A 25 -0.64 12.03 11.60
CA GLU A 25 -1.77 12.26 12.52
C GLU A 25 -2.83 11.15 12.37
N LEU A 26 -3.21 10.82 11.14
CA LEU A 26 -4.18 9.77 10.85
C LEU A 26 -3.73 8.40 11.37
N LEU A 27 -2.46 8.02 11.13
CA LEU A 27 -1.91 6.74 11.60
C LEU A 27 -1.76 6.69 13.13
N GLY A 28 -1.52 7.83 13.77
CA GLY A 28 -1.45 7.95 15.23
C GLY A 28 -2.82 7.93 15.92
N ALA A 29 -3.90 8.29 15.22
CA ALA A 29 -5.26 8.34 15.76
C ALA A 29 -5.89 6.96 15.95
N GLY A 30 -5.38 5.91 15.28
CA GLY A 30 -5.85 4.53 15.45
C GLY A 30 -5.75 3.68 14.18
N PRO A 31 -6.40 2.50 14.14
CA PRO A 31 -6.44 1.65 12.96
C PRO A 31 -7.06 2.36 11.76
N VAL A 32 -6.43 2.19 10.59
CA VAL A 32 -6.83 2.84 9.33
C VAL A 32 -7.14 1.75 8.30
N VAL A 33 -8.09 2.01 7.41
CA VAL A 33 -8.34 1.15 6.25
C VAL A 33 -7.58 1.71 5.06
N LEU A 34 -6.79 0.86 4.39
CA LEU A 34 -6.01 1.23 3.21
C LEU A 34 -6.17 0.17 2.13
N TYR A 35 -5.84 0.51 0.88
CA TYR A 35 -5.90 -0.44 -0.23
C TYR A 35 -4.69 -0.32 -1.16
N CYS A 36 -4.42 -1.39 -1.90
CA CYS A 36 -3.53 -1.40 -3.07
C CYS A 36 -4.24 -2.17 -4.18
N GLY A 37 -4.35 -1.54 -5.36
CA GLY A 37 -4.99 -2.11 -6.55
C GLY A 37 -4.01 -2.91 -7.39
N MET A 38 -4.46 -4.05 -7.92
CA MET A 38 -3.73 -4.87 -8.87
C MET A 38 -4.68 -5.28 -10.00
N ASP A 39 -4.36 -4.87 -11.23
CA ASP A 39 -5.12 -5.26 -12.41
C ASP A 39 -4.66 -6.64 -12.91
N PRO A 40 -5.58 -7.55 -13.29
CA PRO A 40 -5.23 -8.88 -13.78
C PRO A 40 -4.77 -8.82 -15.25
N SER A 41 -3.60 -8.23 -15.50
CA SER A 41 -2.99 -8.12 -16.83
C SER A 41 -2.27 -9.40 -17.29
N ALA A 42 -2.09 -10.37 -16.38
CA ALA A 42 -1.55 -11.70 -16.63
C ALA A 42 -2.26 -12.74 -15.74
N ASP A 43 -1.98 -14.03 -15.96
CA ASP A 43 -2.50 -15.15 -15.17
C ASP A 43 -1.85 -15.28 -13.77
N SER A 44 -0.76 -14.55 -13.52
CA SER A 44 -0.02 -14.59 -12.27
C SER A 44 0.60 -13.24 -11.92
N LEU A 45 0.72 -12.97 -10.60
CA LEU A 45 1.53 -11.88 -10.10
C LEU A 45 3.02 -12.27 -10.17
N HIS A 46 3.86 -11.36 -10.63
CA HIS A 46 5.32 -11.48 -10.54
C HIS A 46 5.92 -10.60 -9.43
N VAL A 47 7.25 -10.69 -9.23
CA VAL A 47 8.02 -9.98 -8.19
C VAL A 47 7.80 -8.46 -8.17
N GLY A 48 7.49 -7.83 -9.31
CA GLY A 48 7.14 -6.40 -9.37
C GLY A 48 5.98 -5.99 -8.45
N HIS A 49 5.01 -6.88 -8.20
CA HIS A 49 3.87 -6.58 -7.32
C HIS A 49 4.20 -6.77 -5.83
N LEU A 50 5.31 -7.45 -5.52
CA LEU A 50 5.64 -7.86 -4.16
C LEU A 50 5.84 -6.65 -3.23
N VAL A 51 6.35 -5.53 -3.74
CA VAL A 51 6.55 -4.31 -2.95
C VAL A 51 5.23 -3.81 -2.38
N GLY A 52 4.20 -3.65 -3.22
CA GLY A 52 2.87 -3.22 -2.77
C GLY A 52 2.24 -4.21 -1.76
N VAL A 53 2.35 -5.51 -2.04
CA VAL A 53 1.85 -6.57 -1.14
C VAL A 53 2.55 -6.55 0.22
N LEU A 54 3.88 -6.39 0.25
CA LEU A 54 4.63 -6.33 1.50
C LEU A 54 4.35 -5.05 2.28
N VAL A 55 4.10 -3.93 1.60
CA VAL A 55 3.65 -2.70 2.27
C VAL A 55 2.29 -2.92 2.94
N LEU A 56 1.30 -3.48 2.23
CA LEU A 56 0.01 -3.84 2.84
C LEU A 56 0.19 -4.74 4.07
N ARG A 57 1.10 -5.71 4.00
CA ARG A 57 1.42 -6.58 5.13
C ARG A 57 2.01 -5.81 6.32
N ARG A 58 2.92 -4.86 6.09
CA ARG A 58 3.48 -4.03 7.16
C ARG A 58 2.43 -3.17 7.86
N PHE A 59 1.49 -2.61 7.10
CA PHE A 59 0.35 -1.92 7.67
C PHE A 59 -0.53 -2.86 8.50
N GLN A 60 -0.75 -4.10 8.04
CA GLN A 60 -1.46 -5.12 8.81
C GLN A 60 -0.76 -5.45 10.13
N ASP A 61 0.56 -5.66 10.09
CA ASP A 61 1.38 -6.00 11.26
C ASP A 61 1.43 -4.82 12.27
N ALA A 62 1.26 -3.58 11.79
CA ALA A 62 1.11 -2.39 12.61
C ALA A 62 -0.33 -2.16 13.14
N GLY A 63 -1.28 -3.06 12.84
CA GLY A 63 -2.65 -3.02 13.36
C GLY A 63 -3.66 -2.30 12.47
N HIS A 64 -3.29 -1.91 11.25
CA HIS A 64 -4.22 -1.36 10.26
C HIS A 64 -4.92 -2.47 9.45
N ARG A 65 -5.92 -2.08 8.65
CA ARG A 65 -6.76 -3.02 7.88
C ARG A 65 -6.53 -2.84 6.38
N PRO A 66 -5.63 -3.62 5.75
CA PRO A 66 -5.41 -3.56 4.32
C PRO A 66 -6.53 -4.24 3.53
N LEU A 67 -6.77 -3.72 2.32
CA LEU A 67 -7.62 -4.30 1.29
C LEU A 67 -6.78 -4.51 0.01
N ALA A 68 -6.55 -5.77 -0.37
CA ALA A 68 -5.98 -6.09 -1.67
C ALA A 68 -7.10 -6.05 -2.71
N LEU A 69 -7.10 -5.04 -3.58
CA LEU A 69 -8.17 -4.82 -4.57
C LEU A 69 -7.77 -5.42 -5.91
N VAL A 70 -8.56 -6.37 -6.42
CA VAL A 70 -8.40 -6.90 -7.78
C VAL A 70 -9.22 -6.04 -8.74
N GLY A 71 -8.54 -5.38 -9.67
CA GLY A 71 -9.13 -4.46 -10.63
C GLY A 71 -9.75 -5.15 -11.84
N GLY A 72 -10.78 -5.99 -11.63
CA GLY A 72 -11.42 -6.71 -12.74
C GLY A 72 -12.04 -5.79 -13.80
N ALA A 73 -12.52 -4.61 -13.40
CA ALA A 73 -13.05 -3.60 -14.33
C ALA A 73 -11.95 -2.72 -14.95
N THR A 74 -11.02 -2.23 -14.13
CA THR A 74 -9.90 -1.38 -14.58
C THR A 74 -8.96 -2.14 -15.51
N GLY A 75 -8.70 -3.42 -15.25
CA GLY A 75 -7.90 -4.28 -16.12
C GLY A 75 -8.52 -4.50 -17.51
N MET A 76 -9.83 -4.29 -17.69
CA MET A 76 -10.46 -4.31 -19.02
C MET A 76 -10.28 -2.99 -19.79
N VAL A 77 -10.05 -1.88 -19.09
CA VAL A 77 -9.79 -0.57 -19.70
C VAL A 77 -8.30 -0.43 -20.03
N GLY A 78 -7.44 -0.87 -19.11
CA GLY A 78 -5.99 -0.69 -19.16
C GLY A 78 -5.57 0.67 -18.59
N ASP A 79 -4.53 0.65 -17.77
CA ASP A 79 -3.87 1.87 -17.26
C ASP A 79 -2.78 2.31 -18.26
N PRO A 80 -2.80 3.57 -18.76
CA PRO A 80 -1.74 4.10 -19.64
C PRO A 80 -0.48 4.56 -18.90
N SER A 81 -0.48 4.52 -17.56
CA SER A 81 0.64 4.92 -16.70
C SER A 81 1.98 4.28 -17.05
#